data_AF-A0A2S2P8Y7-F1
#
_entry.id   AF-A0A2S2P8Y7-F1
#
_cell.length_a   1.000
_cell.length_b   1.000
_cell.length_c   1.000
_cell.angle_alpha   90.00
_cell.angle_beta   90.00
_cell.angle_gamma   90.00
#
_symmetry.space_group_name_H-M   'P 1'
#
loop_
_entity.id
_entity.type
_entity.pdbx_description
1 polymer ?
#
loop_
_entity_poly.entity_id
_entity_poly.type
_entity_poly.pdbx_seq_one_letter_code
_entity_poly.pdbx_strand_id
1 'polypeptide(L)'
;GTRFRPLSLDVPKPLFPVAGLPVVQHHIDACYRLGQKRSSIPGDDSKSNVGKYCVAEVLLLGYYGDDELADFLLTATQSYPTLRIRYLREPDALGTAGGLYHFRDTILAPLDNNEVQAFFVMNGDVCADFPLDEMLHMHFTNNSHQSQHQQKQPVLITVMATETTRQQSVHYGCMVVDKETNIIQHYVEKPSTFVSNTVNCGVYLCSPRLFETIADIHLEMLNSNGNGNQQHTARYTTSNKNNINQQQQQKPTEERVAAAMVMWMEQDVLRRLAGESGSSCSSGSDGSGRIKKDAICGGVALAATTRNWWSQLKTAGAAIYANRHYLSLRQQRERLLQRESVIDLPLPSPVKCRLATADPKGGYSTIGNVYVHPSAQVHPTALVSFTLFHIYLTKCYQFFQKCSVVTVINIFYFIVPILTLVFCY
;
A
#
# COMPACT_ATOMS: atom_id res chain seq x y z
N GLY A 1 11.99 2.33 5.14
CA GLY A 1 11.74 3.25 6.28
C GLY A 1 12.64 4.47 6.37
N THR A 2 13.85 4.47 5.78
CA THR A 2 14.92 5.47 6.06
C THR A 2 14.52 6.95 5.95
N ARG A 3 13.67 7.31 4.98
CA ARG A 3 13.17 8.70 4.79
C ARG A 3 12.16 9.15 5.83
N PHE A 4 11.59 8.22 6.60
CA PHE A 4 10.65 8.49 7.68
C PHE A 4 11.35 8.56 9.04
N ARG A 5 12.69 8.60 9.08
CA ARG A 5 13.44 8.87 10.30
C ARG A 5 13.32 10.36 10.67
N PRO A 6 13.28 10.70 11.99
CA PRO A 6 13.52 9.83 13.14
C PRO A 6 12.33 8.97 13.60
N LEU A 7 11.13 9.16 13.04
CA LEU A 7 9.90 8.46 13.49
C LEU A 7 9.88 6.94 13.28
N SER A 8 10.82 6.41 12.49
CA SER A 8 11.02 4.97 12.27
C SER A 8 12.42 4.50 12.67
N LEU A 9 12.99 5.13 13.71
CA LEU A 9 14.24 4.66 14.32
C LEU A 9 14.02 3.38 15.12
N ASP A 10 13.02 3.40 16.02
CA ASP A 10 12.80 2.32 16.98
C ASP A 10 11.60 1.41 16.61
N VAL A 11 10.82 1.81 15.60
CA VAL A 11 9.60 1.10 15.18
C VAL A 11 9.61 0.92 13.66
N PRO A 12 9.37 -0.30 13.14
CA PRO A 12 9.16 -0.52 11.72
C PRO A 12 8.09 0.43 11.18
N LYS A 13 8.37 1.08 10.05
CA LYS A 13 7.43 2.02 9.43
C LYS A 13 6.00 1.45 9.26
N PRO A 14 5.80 0.18 8.86
CA PRO A 14 4.46 -0.40 8.75
C PRO A 14 3.71 -0.46 10.09
N LEU A 15 4.45 -0.51 11.21
CA LEU A 15 3.91 -0.53 12.57
C LEU A 15 3.73 0.86 13.18
N PHE A 16 4.12 1.94 12.48
CA PHE A 16 3.93 3.29 12.98
C PHE A 16 2.44 3.56 13.27
N PRO A 17 2.10 4.11 14.45
CA PRO A 17 0.70 4.30 14.82
C PRO A 17 0.06 5.49 14.09
N VAL A 18 -1.04 5.22 13.38
CA VAL A 18 -1.93 6.24 12.80
C VAL A 18 -3.33 6.00 13.32
N ALA A 19 -3.93 7.02 13.91
CA ALA A 19 -5.17 6.94 14.68
C ALA A 19 -5.10 5.83 15.75
N GLY A 20 -3.94 5.65 16.38
CA GLY A 20 -3.75 4.63 17.43
C GLY A 20 -3.72 3.18 16.97
N LEU A 21 -3.62 2.90 15.66
CA LEU A 21 -3.36 1.56 15.14
C LEU A 21 -2.14 1.58 14.20
N PRO A 22 -1.35 0.50 14.14
CA PRO A 22 -0.36 0.28 13.08
C PRO A 22 -0.92 0.59 11.69
N VAL A 23 -0.13 1.22 10.81
CA VAL A 23 -0.54 1.51 9.42
C VAL A 23 -1.04 0.24 8.71
N VAL A 24 -0.31 -0.87 8.85
CA VAL A 24 -0.70 -2.16 8.23
C VAL A 24 -2.02 -2.70 8.76
N GLN A 25 -2.41 -2.37 10.00
CA GLN A 25 -3.70 -2.81 10.53
C GLN A 25 -4.87 -2.18 9.78
N HIS A 26 -4.74 -0.94 9.30
CA HIS A 26 -5.77 -0.32 8.46
C HIS A 26 -5.93 -1.02 7.10
N HIS A 27 -4.86 -1.64 6.60
CA HIS A 27 -4.91 -2.45 5.38
C HIS A 27 -5.64 -3.76 5.65
N ILE A 28 -5.28 -4.45 6.73
CA ILE A 28 -5.94 -5.69 7.17
C ILE A 28 -7.44 -5.43 7.42
N ASP A 29 -7.80 -4.33 8.07
CA ASP A 29 -9.20 -3.91 8.27
C ASP A 29 -9.96 -3.70 6.95
N ALA A 30 -9.29 -3.21 5.90
CA ALA A 30 -9.91 -3.05 4.58
C ALA A 30 -10.14 -4.40 3.90
N CYS A 31 -9.14 -5.28 3.91
CA CYS A 31 -9.24 -6.65 3.38
C CYS A 31 -10.30 -7.48 4.14
N TYR A 32 -10.30 -7.40 5.46
CA TYR A 32 -11.25 -8.11 6.32
C TYR A 32 -12.69 -7.68 6.04
N ARG A 33 -12.96 -6.37 5.96
CA ARG A 33 -14.30 -5.86 5.58
C ARG A 33 -14.74 -6.30 4.20
N LEU A 34 -13.82 -6.33 3.24
CA LEU A 34 -14.13 -6.80 1.89
C LEU A 34 -14.62 -8.25 1.92
N GLY A 35 -13.99 -9.11 2.72
CA GLY A 35 -14.44 -10.50 2.94
C GLY A 35 -15.78 -10.59 3.69
N GLN A 36 -16.00 -9.76 4.72
CA GLN A 36 -17.21 -9.82 5.56
C GLN A 36 -18.49 -9.33 4.86
N LYS A 37 -18.43 -8.23 4.10
CA LYS A 37 -19.61 -7.55 3.49
C LYS A 37 -20.48 -8.41 2.58
N ARG A 38 -20.05 -9.63 2.29
CA ARG A 38 -20.65 -10.50 1.28
C ARG A 38 -20.98 -11.90 1.81
N SER A 39 -20.61 -12.20 3.07
CA SER A 39 -21.02 -13.43 3.79
C SER A 39 -22.38 -13.31 4.49
N SER A 40 -23.00 -12.13 4.47
CA SER A 40 -24.22 -11.78 5.22
C SER A 40 -25.45 -11.47 4.35
N ILE A 41 -25.59 -12.13 3.19
CA ILE A 41 -26.88 -12.20 2.48
C ILE A 41 -27.49 -13.59 2.71
N PRO A 42 -28.28 -13.81 3.77
CA PRO A 42 -29.16 -14.96 3.84
C PRO A 42 -30.39 -14.70 2.97
N GLY A 43 -30.61 -15.55 1.95
CA GLY A 43 -31.94 -15.74 1.36
C GLY A 43 -32.26 -15.06 0.02
N ASP A 44 -31.34 -15.00 -0.94
CA ASP A 44 -31.72 -14.74 -2.35
C ASP A 44 -31.58 -16.01 -3.19
N ASP A 45 -32.60 -16.88 -3.08
CA ASP A 45 -32.81 -18.10 -3.88
C ASP A 45 -33.25 -17.80 -5.33
N SER A 46 -32.83 -16.67 -5.92
CA SER A 46 -33.21 -16.30 -7.29
C SER A 46 -32.00 -15.98 -8.17
N LYS A 47 -31.41 -17.02 -8.77
CA LYS A 47 -30.76 -17.00 -10.10
C LYS A 47 -29.81 -15.82 -10.42
N SER A 48 -29.09 -15.25 -9.45
CA SER A 48 -27.94 -14.39 -9.71
C SER A 48 -26.65 -15.13 -9.34
N ASN A 49 -26.00 -15.67 -10.37
CA ASN A 49 -24.78 -16.49 -10.27
C ASN A 49 -23.56 -15.61 -9.97
N VAL A 50 -23.56 -14.83 -8.89
CA VAL A 50 -22.39 -14.03 -8.49
C VAL A 50 -21.83 -14.57 -7.18
N GLY A 51 -20.97 -15.58 -7.31
CA GLY A 51 -20.00 -15.93 -6.27
C GLY A 51 -19.18 -14.68 -5.93
N LYS A 52 -19.53 -14.08 -4.79
CA LYS A 52 -19.06 -12.77 -4.35
C LYS A 52 -17.75 -12.99 -3.59
N TYR A 53 -16.63 -12.48 -4.11
CA TYR A 53 -15.25 -12.78 -3.70
C TYR A 53 -15.00 -12.99 -2.20
N CYS A 54 -14.16 -13.96 -1.86
CA CYS A 54 -13.66 -14.21 -0.50
C CYS A 54 -12.21 -13.73 -0.37
N VAL A 55 -11.87 -13.10 0.76
CA VAL A 55 -10.49 -12.76 1.10
C VAL A 55 -9.93 -13.89 1.98
N ALA A 56 -9.08 -14.74 1.40
CA ALA A 56 -8.59 -15.93 2.08
C ALA A 56 -7.38 -15.66 3.00
N GLU A 57 -6.47 -14.78 2.58
CA GLU A 57 -5.21 -14.55 3.28
C GLU A 57 -4.68 -13.11 3.10
N VAL A 58 -3.98 -12.60 4.11
CA VAL A 58 -3.14 -11.41 4.05
C VAL A 58 -1.68 -11.83 4.29
N LEU A 59 -0.82 -11.49 3.33
CA LEU A 59 0.62 -11.68 3.41
C LEU A 59 1.30 -10.34 3.64
N LEU A 60 1.94 -10.16 4.79
CA LEU A 60 2.90 -9.07 4.97
C LEU A 60 4.20 -9.49 4.29
N LEU A 61 4.68 -8.70 3.34
CA LEU A 61 5.88 -9.00 2.56
C LEU A 61 6.89 -7.87 2.78
N GLY A 62 8.10 -8.22 3.19
CA GLY A 62 9.17 -7.24 3.40
C GLY A 62 10.41 -7.87 4.03
N TYR A 63 11.40 -7.07 4.39
CA TYR A 63 12.72 -7.51 4.86
C TYR A 63 13.01 -7.22 6.35
N TYR A 64 11.98 -6.91 7.15
CA TYR A 64 12.12 -6.72 8.59
C TYR A 64 12.49 -8.04 9.29
N GLY A 65 13.16 -7.96 10.44
CA GLY A 65 13.39 -9.12 11.29
C GLY A 65 12.06 -9.74 11.76
N ASP A 66 12.05 -11.06 11.96
CA ASP A 66 10.85 -11.76 12.43
C ASP A 66 10.44 -11.28 13.84
N ASP A 67 11.42 -10.93 14.67
CA ASP A 67 11.25 -10.33 16.00
C ASP A 67 10.62 -8.94 15.95
N GLU A 68 10.89 -8.14 14.90
CA GLU A 68 10.35 -6.79 14.77
C GLU A 68 8.82 -6.77 14.54
N LEU A 69 8.25 -7.84 13.98
CA LEU A 69 6.82 -7.94 13.66
C LEU A 69 6.06 -8.98 14.50
N ALA A 70 6.76 -9.79 15.30
CA ALA A 70 6.19 -10.94 16.02
C ALA A 70 4.97 -10.57 16.88
N ASP A 71 5.10 -9.56 17.75
CA ASP A 71 4.01 -9.13 18.65
C ASP A 71 2.78 -8.64 17.87
N PHE A 72 3.02 -7.93 16.77
CA PHE A 72 1.95 -7.45 15.90
C PHE A 72 1.24 -8.63 15.22
N LEU A 73 1.99 -9.56 14.64
CA LEU A 73 1.43 -10.74 13.96
C LEU A 73 0.60 -11.58 14.91
N LEU A 74 1.09 -11.84 16.13
CA LEU A 74 0.35 -12.58 17.15
C LEU A 74 -0.98 -11.89 17.48
N THR A 75 -0.94 -10.58 17.73
CA THR A 75 -2.13 -9.77 18.03
C THR A 75 -3.11 -9.74 16.86
N ALA A 76 -2.60 -9.62 15.63
CA ALA A 76 -3.40 -9.56 14.42
C ALA A 76 -4.10 -10.91 14.18
N THR A 77 -3.39 -12.04 14.20
CA THR A 77 -3.99 -13.37 14.02
C THR A 77 -5.07 -13.67 15.06
N GLN A 78 -4.88 -13.23 16.32
CA GLN A 78 -5.91 -13.35 17.36
C GLN A 78 -7.12 -12.45 17.10
N SER A 79 -6.88 -11.24 16.59
CA SER A 79 -7.93 -10.26 16.31
C SER A 79 -8.75 -10.63 15.08
N TYR A 80 -8.19 -11.27 14.06
CA TYR A 80 -8.91 -11.60 12.82
C TYR A 80 -9.01 -13.13 12.62
N PRO A 81 -9.82 -13.85 13.42
CA PRO A 81 -9.79 -15.31 13.48
C PRO A 81 -10.20 -16.01 12.18
N THR A 82 -10.98 -15.34 11.32
CA THR A 82 -11.41 -15.89 10.02
C THR A 82 -10.48 -15.50 8.86
N LEU A 83 -9.41 -14.76 9.14
CA LEU A 83 -8.45 -14.30 8.12
C LEU A 83 -7.06 -14.83 8.46
N ARG A 84 -6.49 -15.60 7.54
CA ARG A 84 -5.10 -16.05 7.67
C ARG A 84 -4.16 -14.87 7.46
N ILE A 85 -3.25 -14.63 8.40
CA ILE A 85 -2.26 -13.54 8.34
C ILE A 85 -0.87 -14.14 8.54
N ARG A 86 0.04 -13.91 7.59
CA ARG A 86 1.42 -14.39 7.66
C ARG A 86 2.42 -13.32 7.23
N TYR A 87 3.67 -13.50 7.66
CA TYR A 87 4.80 -12.71 7.19
C TYR A 87 5.67 -13.54 6.24
N LEU A 88 6.00 -12.95 5.09
CA LEU A 88 6.94 -13.45 4.10
C LEU A 88 8.17 -12.55 4.11
N ARG A 89 9.24 -13.06 4.72
CA ARG A 89 10.50 -12.33 4.86
C ARG A 89 11.32 -12.41 3.59
N GLU A 90 11.46 -11.29 2.91
CA GLU A 90 12.39 -11.15 1.80
C GLU A 90 13.84 -11.28 2.29
N PRO A 91 14.70 -12.03 1.58
CA PRO A 91 16.11 -12.14 1.93
C PRO A 91 16.86 -10.80 1.73
N ASP A 92 16.49 -10.06 0.69
CA ASP A 92 17.05 -8.78 0.28
C ASP A 92 15.92 -7.85 -0.18
N ALA A 93 16.19 -6.55 -0.30
CA ALA A 93 15.20 -5.61 -0.84
C ALA A 93 15.07 -5.76 -2.38
N LEU A 94 14.27 -6.73 -2.82
CA LEU A 94 14.08 -7.09 -4.24
C LEU A 94 13.18 -6.11 -5.01
N GLY A 95 12.71 -5.05 -4.36
CA GLY A 95 11.68 -4.16 -4.91
C GLY A 95 10.31 -4.85 -4.95
N THR A 96 9.25 -4.07 -5.16
CA THR A 96 7.87 -4.58 -5.06
C THR A 96 7.60 -5.75 -6.00
N ALA A 97 8.01 -5.64 -7.27
CA ALA A 97 7.77 -6.72 -8.25
C ALA A 97 8.73 -7.89 -8.03
N GLY A 98 9.97 -7.66 -7.60
CA GLY A 98 10.92 -8.72 -7.31
C GLY A 98 10.50 -9.57 -6.11
N GLY A 99 10.04 -8.94 -5.03
CA GLY A 99 9.51 -9.64 -3.85
C GLY A 99 8.26 -10.47 -4.18
N LEU A 100 7.33 -9.90 -4.95
CA LEU A 100 6.16 -10.64 -5.46
C LEU A 100 6.58 -11.84 -6.31
N TYR A 101 7.52 -11.65 -7.25
CA TYR A 101 7.99 -12.72 -8.11
C TYR A 101 8.71 -13.82 -7.33
N HIS A 102 9.49 -13.46 -6.33
CA HIS A 102 10.17 -14.41 -5.45
C HIS A 102 9.17 -15.32 -4.72
N PHE A 103 8.07 -14.76 -4.21
CA PHE A 103 7.03 -15.50 -3.48
C PHE A 103 5.84 -15.94 -4.33
N ARG A 104 5.90 -15.83 -5.67
CA ARG A 104 4.76 -16.08 -6.58
C ARG A 104 4.07 -17.43 -6.35
N ASP A 105 4.84 -18.49 -6.12
CA ASP A 105 4.30 -19.84 -5.90
C ASP A 105 3.57 -19.94 -4.56
N THR A 106 4.02 -19.18 -3.54
CA THR A 106 3.34 -19.07 -2.23
C THR A 106 2.08 -18.21 -2.32
N ILE A 107 2.13 -17.12 -3.09
CA ILE A 107 0.99 -16.21 -3.30
C ILE A 107 -0.13 -16.92 -4.08
N LEU A 108 0.22 -17.74 -5.08
CA LEU A 108 -0.73 -18.48 -5.91
C LEU A 108 -1.07 -19.88 -5.37
N ALA A 109 -0.48 -20.29 -4.24
CA ALA A 109 -0.76 -21.58 -3.64
C ALA A 109 -2.27 -21.72 -3.38
N PRO A 110 -2.93 -22.80 -3.83
CA PRO A 110 -4.35 -23.00 -3.59
C PRO A 110 -4.67 -22.96 -2.09
N LEU A 111 -5.77 -22.29 -1.74
CA LEU A 111 -6.28 -22.18 -0.37
C LEU A 111 -7.65 -22.86 -0.31
N ASP A 112 -7.80 -23.83 0.58
CA ASP A 112 -9.04 -24.63 0.74
C ASP A 112 -9.54 -25.24 -0.59
N ASN A 113 -8.61 -25.75 -1.41
CA ASN A 113 -8.84 -26.29 -2.76
C ASN A 113 -9.37 -25.27 -3.79
N ASN A 114 -9.31 -23.97 -3.49
CA ASN A 114 -9.67 -22.91 -4.43
C ASN A 114 -8.41 -22.25 -5.00
N GLU A 115 -8.44 -22.00 -6.30
CA GLU A 115 -7.41 -21.23 -6.99
C GLU A 115 -7.56 -19.74 -6.70
N VAL A 116 -6.42 -19.05 -6.67
CA VAL A 116 -6.38 -17.59 -6.50
C VAL A 116 -6.84 -16.92 -7.80
N GLN A 117 -7.98 -16.24 -7.77
CA GLN A 117 -8.52 -15.55 -8.96
C GLN A 117 -7.89 -14.17 -9.18
N ALA A 118 -7.51 -13.49 -8.09
CA ALA A 118 -6.81 -12.22 -8.10
C ALA A 118 -6.16 -11.98 -6.74
N PHE A 119 -5.17 -11.10 -6.68
CA PHE A 119 -4.52 -10.70 -5.44
C PHE A 119 -4.33 -9.18 -5.39
N PHE A 120 -4.50 -8.61 -4.20
CA PHE A 120 -4.17 -7.21 -3.96
C PHE A 120 -2.70 -7.06 -3.59
N VAL A 121 -2.08 -6.01 -4.10
CA VAL A 121 -0.75 -5.54 -3.68
C VAL A 121 -0.93 -4.13 -3.15
N MET A 122 -0.57 -3.91 -1.88
CA MET A 122 -0.73 -2.62 -1.21
C MET A 122 0.60 -2.21 -0.57
N ASN A 123 1.13 -1.06 -0.96
CA ASN A 123 2.35 -0.55 -0.36
C ASN A 123 2.10 -0.23 1.11
N GLY A 124 2.90 -0.82 2.02
CA GLY A 124 2.66 -0.76 3.47
C GLY A 124 2.81 0.64 4.11
N ASP A 125 3.16 1.67 3.34
CA ASP A 125 3.16 3.06 3.78
C ASP A 125 2.04 3.92 3.21
N VAL A 126 1.08 3.32 2.51
CA VAL A 126 -0.11 3.99 1.99
C VAL A 126 -1.17 4.10 3.09
N CYS A 127 -1.87 5.22 3.12
CA CYS A 127 -3.00 5.47 4.00
C CYS A 127 -4.17 5.96 3.14
N ALA A 128 -5.29 5.26 3.17
CA ALA A 128 -6.50 5.60 2.41
C ALA A 128 -7.75 4.93 3.01
N ASP A 129 -8.93 5.27 2.47
CA ASP A 129 -10.18 4.55 2.75
C ASP A 129 -10.30 3.20 2.00
N PHE A 130 -9.43 2.98 1.01
CA PHE A 130 -9.31 1.75 0.19
C PHE A 130 -10.63 1.27 -0.44
N PRO A 131 -10.99 1.76 -1.64
CA PRO A 131 -12.20 1.33 -2.37
C PRO A 131 -12.00 -0.03 -3.06
N LEU A 132 -11.67 -1.07 -2.29
CA LEU A 132 -11.29 -2.39 -2.82
C LEU A 132 -12.43 -3.08 -3.60
N ASP A 133 -13.68 -2.85 -3.19
CA ASP A 133 -14.88 -3.34 -3.87
C ASP A 133 -15.02 -2.75 -5.29
N GLU A 134 -14.82 -1.44 -5.44
CA GLU A 134 -14.90 -0.74 -6.73
C GLU A 134 -13.78 -1.23 -7.66
N MET A 135 -12.58 -1.43 -7.12
CA MET A 135 -11.44 -1.99 -7.86
C MET A 135 -11.75 -3.41 -8.37
N LEU A 136 -12.31 -4.28 -7.53
CA LEU A 136 -12.73 -5.62 -7.94
C LEU A 136 -13.78 -5.57 -9.05
N HIS A 137 -14.81 -4.73 -8.87
CA HIS A 137 -15.86 -4.59 -9.88
C HIS A 137 -15.28 -4.16 -11.22
N MET A 138 -14.42 -3.15 -11.24
CA MET A 138 -13.77 -2.67 -12.46
C MET A 138 -12.89 -3.74 -13.10
N HIS A 139 -12.05 -4.43 -12.32
CA HIS A 139 -11.09 -5.42 -12.81
C HIS A 139 -11.77 -6.57 -13.56
N PHE A 140 -12.88 -7.08 -13.01
CA PHE A 140 -13.58 -8.23 -13.58
C PHE A 140 -14.66 -7.86 -14.60
N THR A 141 -15.22 -6.64 -14.54
CA THR A 141 -16.36 -6.23 -15.39
C THR A 141 -15.94 -5.46 -16.65
N ASN A 142 -14.76 -4.80 -16.69
CA ASN A 142 -14.30 -4.01 -17.84
C ASN A 142 -14.13 -4.82 -19.14
N ASN A 143 -14.20 -6.14 -19.05
CA ASN A 143 -14.37 -7.06 -20.16
C ASN A 143 -15.65 -6.82 -21.01
N SER A 144 -16.57 -5.95 -20.60
CA SER A 144 -17.87 -5.78 -21.27
C SER A 144 -17.93 -4.60 -22.26
N HIS A 145 -17.02 -3.62 -22.12
CA HIS A 145 -17.05 -2.36 -22.88
C HIS A 145 -16.03 -2.27 -24.02
N GLN A 146 -15.24 -3.32 -24.25
CA GLN A 146 -14.41 -3.40 -25.44
C GLN A 146 -15.33 -3.62 -26.66
N SER A 147 -15.39 -2.62 -27.54
CA SER A 147 -16.16 -2.63 -28.79
C SER A 147 -15.98 -3.94 -29.56
N GLN A 148 -17.05 -4.43 -30.19
CA GLN A 148 -17.13 -5.72 -30.92
C GLN A 148 -16.06 -5.97 -32.00
N HIS A 149 -15.18 -5.01 -32.28
CA HIS A 149 -14.10 -5.09 -33.25
C HIS A 149 -12.68 -5.07 -32.66
N GLN A 150 -12.51 -4.91 -31.35
CA GLN A 150 -11.20 -5.02 -30.69
C GLN A 150 -11.06 -6.38 -30.00
N GLN A 151 -9.93 -7.04 -30.24
CA GLN A 151 -9.60 -8.30 -29.60
C GLN A 151 -9.55 -8.11 -28.08
N LYS A 152 -10.28 -8.97 -27.37
CA LYS A 152 -10.55 -8.80 -25.94
C LYS A 152 -9.29 -9.05 -25.11
N GLN A 153 -8.54 -7.99 -24.77
CA GLN A 153 -7.32 -8.13 -23.98
C GLN A 153 -7.66 -8.37 -22.50
N PRO A 154 -7.00 -9.34 -21.84
CA PRO A 154 -7.20 -9.60 -20.42
C PRO A 154 -6.69 -8.43 -19.57
N VAL A 155 -7.40 -8.12 -18.49
CA VAL A 155 -6.91 -7.17 -17.48
C VAL A 155 -5.85 -7.85 -16.62
N LEU A 156 -4.63 -7.31 -16.59
CA LEU A 156 -3.55 -7.84 -15.76
C LEU A 156 -3.43 -7.10 -14.42
N ILE A 157 -3.70 -5.79 -14.44
CA ILE A 157 -3.58 -4.94 -13.28
C ILE A 157 -4.65 -3.84 -13.28
N THR A 158 -5.24 -3.58 -12.13
CA THR A 158 -6.08 -2.40 -11.88
C THR A 158 -5.41 -1.58 -10.79
N VAL A 159 -4.99 -0.37 -11.14
CA VAL A 159 -4.26 0.56 -10.27
C VAL A 159 -5.25 1.50 -9.62
N MET A 160 -5.21 1.61 -8.29
CA MET A 160 -5.89 2.70 -7.60
C MET A 160 -5.20 4.02 -7.98
N ALA A 161 -5.98 4.95 -8.50
CA ALA A 161 -5.49 6.25 -8.93
C ALA A 161 -6.26 7.39 -8.24
N THR A 162 -5.64 8.56 -8.16
CA THR A 162 -6.31 9.78 -7.70
C THR A 162 -5.83 11.00 -8.47
N GLU A 163 -6.56 12.10 -8.38
CA GLU A 163 -6.20 13.37 -9.01
C GLU A 163 -5.44 14.25 -8.02
N THR A 164 -4.34 14.83 -8.48
CA THR A 164 -3.53 15.80 -7.72
C THR A 164 -3.37 17.09 -8.50
N THR A 165 -2.85 18.13 -7.83
CA THR A 165 -2.52 19.36 -8.56
C THR A 165 -1.33 19.15 -9.49
N ARG A 166 -1.24 19.96 -10.55
CA ARG A 166 -0.13 19.96 -11.50
C ARG A 166 1.26 20.04 -10.83
N GLN A 167 1.36 20.77 -9.72
CA GLN A 167 2.61 20.94 -8.98
C GLN A 167 2.96 19.70 -8.14
N GLN A 168 1.96 18.97 -7.67
CA GLN A 168 2.15 17.78 -6.85
C GLN A 168 2.41 16.53 -7.68
N SER A 169 1.85 16.43 -8.89
CA SER A 169 1.89 15.19 -9.68
C SER A 169 3.30 14.73 -10.03
N VAL A 170 4.25 15.66 -10.24
CA VAL A 170 5.67 15.35 -10.50
C VAL A 170 6.38 14.58 -9.38
N HIS A 171 5.81 14.53 -8.18
CA HIS A 171 6.36 13.78 -7.04
C HIS A 171 5.92 12.30 -6.99
N TYR A 172 5.05 11.90 -7.91
CA TYR A 172 4.43 10.57 -7.96
C TYR A 172 4.54 9.97 -9.36
N GLY A 173 4.13 8.71 -9.50
CA GLY A 173 3.95 8.09 -10.80
C GLY A 173 2.69 8.60 -11.48
N CYS A 174 2.85 9.27 -12.62
CA CYS A 174 1.77 9.85 -13.41
C CYS A 174 1.29 8.87 -14.47
N MET A 175 -0.02 8.85 -14.72
CA MET A 175 -0.63 8.04 -15.76
C MET A 175 -1.52 8.87 -16.68
N VAL A 176 -1.47 8.57 -17.97
CA VAL A 176 -2.46 9.02 -18.95
C VAL A 176 -3.47 7.91 -19.10
N VAL A 177 -4.74 8.22 -18.82
CA VAL A 177 -5.82 7.25 -18.78
C VAL A 177 -6.84 7.61 -19.84
N ASP A 178 -7.25 6.61 -20.62
CA ASP A 178 -8.41 6.70 -21.50
C ASP A 178 -9.67 6.84 -20.65
N LYS A 179 -10.41 7.94 -20.82
CA LYS A 179 -11.58 8.25 -19.98
C LYS A 179 -12.79 7.35 -20.25
N GLU A 180 -12.85 6.72 -21.43
CA GLU A 180 -13.95 5.85 -21.80
C GLU A 180 -13.69 4.42 -21.32
N THR A 181 -12.46 3.93 -21.49
CA THR A 181 -12.10 2.54 -21.18
C THR A 181 -11.42 2.34 -19.83
N ASN A 182 -10.97 3.42 -19.19
CA ASN A 182 -10.10 3.42 -18.01
C ASN A 182 -8.74 2.74 -18.22
N ILE A 183 -8.34 2.48 -19.48
CA ILE A 183 -7.05 1.88 -19.81
C ILE A 183 -5.93 2.90 -19.61
N ILE A 184 -4.84 2.48 -18.99
CA ILE A 184 -3.61 3.26 -18.84
C ILE A 184 -2.85 3.21 -20.16
N GLN A 185 -2.82 4.35 -20.85
CA GLN A 185 -2.14 4.49 -22.14
C GLN A 185 -0.65 4.82 -21.99
N HIS A 186 -0.28 5.53 -20.92
CA HIS A 186 1.10 5.91 -20.68
C HIS A 186 1.36 6.05 -19.19
N TYR A 187 2.54 5.64 -18.73
CA TYR A 187 2.96 5.73 -17.33
C TYR A 187 4.39 6.28 -17.21
N VAL A 188 4.58 7.22 -16.29
CA VAL A 188 5.92 7.75 -15.95
C VAL A 188 6.07 7.89 -14.46
N GLU A 189 7.07 7.22 -13.89
CA GLU A 189 7.42 7.38 -12.48
C GLU A 189 8.18 8.68 -12.24
N LYS A 190 7.61 9.57 -11.41
CA LYS A 190 8.22 10.86 -10.98
C LYS A 190 8.78 11.67 -12.17
N PRO A 191 7.92 12.10 -13.11
CA PRO A 191 8.38 12.78 -14.31
C PRO A 191 9.02 14.13 -13.96
N SER A 192 10.07 14.50 -14.70
CA SER A 192 10.74 15.81 -14.55
C SER A 192 9.86 16.98 -15.01
N THR A 193 8.87 16.70 -15.86
CA THR A 193 7.90 17.66 -16.38
C THR A 193 6.48 17.15 -16.12
N PHE A 194 5.50 18.06 -16.19
CA PHE A 194 4.11 17.67 -16.03
C PHE A 194 3.66 16.72 -17.15
N VAL A 195 3.03 15.61 -16.78
CA VAL A 195 2.45 14.61 -17.70
C VAL A 195 0.93 14.54 -17.54
N SER A 196 0.46 14.31 -16.31
CA SER A 196 -0.95 14.15 -15.96
C SER A 196 -1.18 14.55 -14.49
N ASN A 197 -2.44 14.82 -14.13
CA ASN A 197 -2.87 15.00 -12.74
C ASN A 197 -3.21 13.66 -12.07
N THR A 198 -3.43 12.61 -12.86
CA THR A 198 -3.77 11.27 -12.37
C THR A 198 -2.51 10.55 -11.91
N VAL A 199 -2.46 10.20 -10.63
CA VAL A 199 -1.28 9.60 -9.99
C VAL A 199 -1.58 8.23 -9.40
N ASN A 200 -0.56 7.38 -9.35
CA ASN A 200 -0.57 6.04 -8.77
C ASN A 200 -0.61 6.11 -7.23
N CYS A 201 -1.58 5.41 -6.62
CA CYS A 201 -1.77 5.40 -5.17
C CYS A 201 -0.99 4.30 -4.43
N GLY A 202 -0.26 3.42 -5.12
CA GLY A 202 0.45 2.31 -4.48
C GLY A 202 -0.46 1.16 -4.04
N VAL A 203 -1.62 1.01 -4.68
CA VAL A 203 -2.57 -0.08 -4.44
C VAL A 203 -2.98 -0.67 -5.79
N TYR A 204 -2.85 -1.99 -5.92
CA TYR A 204 -3.03 -2.72 -7.16
C TYR A 204 -3.90 -3.94 -6.93
N LEU A 205 -4.77 -4.26 -7.88
CA LEU A 205 -5.44 -5.54 -8.00
C LEU A 205 -4.88 -6.25 -9.23
N CYS A 206 -4.32 -7.44 -9.03
CA CYS A 206 -3.56 -8.17 -10.04
C CYS A 206 -4.22 -9.51 -10.35
N SER A 207 -4.25 -9.88 -11.62
CA SER A 207 -4.57 -11.26 -12.01
C SER A 207 -3.33 -12.16 -11.88
N PRO A 208 -3.47 -13.47 -11.62
CA PRO A 208 -2.35 -14.41 -11.54
C PRO A 208 -1.44 -14.35 -12.76
N ARG A 209 -2.01 -14.08 -13.93
CA ARG A 209 -1.29 -13.98 -15.20
C ARG A 209 -0.25 -12.86 -15.22
N LEU A 210 -0.34 -11.88 -14.33
CA LEU A 210 0.69 -10.83 -14.18
C LEU A 210 2.09 -11.41 -13.94
N PHE A 211 2.21 -12.58 -13.31
CA PHE A 211 3.51 -13.21 -13.09
C PHE A 211 4.20 -13.67 -14.39
N GLU A 212 3.46 -13.89 -15.49
CA GLU A 212 4.05 -14.12 -16.82
C GLU A 212 4.80 -12.87 -17.28
N THR A 213 4.15 -11.69 -17.20
CA THR A 213 4.78 -10.41 -17.54
C THR A 213 6.02 -10.14 -16.68
N ILE A 214 5.95 -10.43 -15.37
CA ILE A 214 7.11 -10.25 -14.48
C ILE A 214 8.24 -11.24 -14.83
N ALA A 215 7.91 -12.47 -15.23
CA ALA A 215 8.89 -13.45 -15.68
C ALA A 215 9.62 -13.00 -16.96
N ASP A 216 8.88 -12.45 -17.93
CA ASP A 216 9.48 -11.93 -19.17
C ASP A 216 10.46 -10.79 -18.88
N ILE A 217 10.05 -9.82 -18.05
CA ILE A 217 10.92 -8.72 -17.60
C ILE A 217 12.16 -9.27 -16.88
N HIS A 218 11.98 -10.27 -16.02
CA HIS A 218 13.07 -10.92 -15.31
C HIS A 218 14.09 -11.55 -16.28
N LEU A 219 13.62 -12.27 -17.30
CA LEU A 219 14.48 -12.88 -18.32
C LEU A 219 15.22 -11.83 -19.18
N GLU A 220 14.53 -10.76 -19.59
CA GLU A 220 15.14 -9.67 -20.36
C GLU A 220 16.28 -8.99 -19.60
N MET A 221 16.08 -8.71 -18.31
CA MET A 221 17.10 -8.10 -17.46
C MET A 221 18.29 -9.04 -17.20
N LEU A 222 18.05 -10.35 -17.03
CA LEU A 222 19.12 -11.35 -16.92
C LEU A 222 19.99 -11.39 -18.19
N ASN A 223 19.35 -11.40 -19.37
CA ASN A 223 20.04 -11.41 -20.65
C ASN A 223 20.84 -10.11 -20.89
N SER A 224 20.30 -8.97 -20.48
CA SER A 224 20.97 -7.67 -20.56
C SER A 224 22.21 -7.58 -19.66
N ASN A 225 22.17 -8.24 -18.49
CA ASN A 225 23.31 -8.30 -17.59
C ASN A 225 24.39 -9.32 -18.02
N GLY A 226 24.04 -10.32 -18.82
CA GLY A 226 24.97 -11.31 -19.38
C GLY A 226 25.78 -10.81 -20.58
N ASN A 227 25.20 -9.89 -21.36
CA ASN A 227 25.86 -9.24 -22.51
C ASN A 227 26.30 -7.83 -22.10
N GLY A 228 27.54 -7.70 -21.61
CA GLY A 228 28.08 -6.46 -21.07
C GLY A 228 27.82 -5.22 -21.91
N ASN A 229 26.93 -4.36 -21.42
CA ASN A 229 26.98 -2.90 -21.57
C ASN A 229 26.31 -2.27 -20.35
N GLN A 230 27.13 -1.88 -19.38
CA GLN A 230 26.69 -1.15 -18.19
C GLN A 230 26.21 0.26 -18.58
N GLN A 231 24.94 0.39 -18.94
CA GLN A 231 24.24 1.67 -18.97
C GLN A 231 22.81 1.47 -18.50
N HIS A 232 22.59 1.32 -17.19
CA HIS A 232 21.47 2.03 -16.51
C HIS A 232 21.38 1.86 -14.99
N THR A 233 22.19 1.03 -14.33
CA THR A 233 22.12 0.85 -12.86
C THR A 233 23.22 1.59 -12.12
N ALA A 234 23.21 2.92 -12.20
CA ALA A 234 23.99 3.75 -11.29
C ALA A 234 23.31 5.10 -11.06
N ARG A 235 22.35 5.14 -10.13
CA ARG A 235 22.06 6.33 -9.31
C ARG A 235 21.28 5.88 -8.08
N TYR A 236 21.84 6.18 -6.91
CA TYR A 236 21.28 6.02 -5.56
C TYR A 236 21.55 4.71 -4.82
N THR A 237 22.83 4.42 -4.59
CA THR A 237 23.30 3.92 -3.28
C THR A 237 24.66 4.54 -2.97
N THR A 238 24.67 5.61 -2.19
CA THR A 238 25.90 6.07 -1.52
C THR A 238 25.97 5.38 -0.18
N SER A 239 26.83 4.36 -0.06
CA SER A 239 27.40 3.96 1.23
C SER A 239 28.72 3.24 1.01
N ASN A 240 29.70 3.68 1.79
CA ASN A 240 31.12 3.34 1.75
C ASN A 240 31.40 1.84 1.58
N LYS A 241 32.23 1.52 0.59
CA LYS A 241 32.96 0.25 0.52
C LYS A 241 34.42 0.52 0.89
N ASN A 242 34.83 0.03 2.07
CA ASN A 242 36.24 -0.28 2.32
C ASN A 242 36.45 -1.78 2.03
N ASN A 243 37.58 -2.07 1.37
CA ASN A 243 38.03 -3.37 0.86
C ASN A 243 38.11 -4.48 1.92
N ILE A 244 37.98 -5.74 1.48
CA ILE A 244 39.00 -6.81 1.60
C ILE A 244 38.67 -7.97 0.64
N ASN A 245 39.74 -8.62 0.17
CA ASN A 245 39.89 -9.52 -0.97
C ASN A 245 39.22 -10.91 -0.91
N GLN A 246 38.85 -11.37 -2.12
CA GLN A 246 39.01 -12.70 -2.75
C GLN A 246 39.03 -13.97 -1.86
N GLN A 247 38.13 -14.89 -2.18
CA GLN A 247 38.50 -16.23 -2.69
C GLN A 247 37.31 -16.88 -3.42
N GLN A 248 37.51 -17.18 -4.70
CA GLN A 248 36.61 -17.94 -5.55
C GLN A 248 36.75 -19.44 -5.24
N GLN A 249 35.64 -20.11 -4.94
CA GLN A 249 35.49 -21.55 -5.12
C GLN A 249 34.19 -21.82 -5.89
N GLN A 250 34.35 -22.49 -7.03
CA GLN A 250 33.31 -22.87 -7.96
C GLN A 250 32.35 -23.88 -7.31
N LYS A 251 31.04 -23.61 -7.40
CA LYS A 251 29.96 -24.54 -7.00
C LYS A 251 29.09 -24.92 -8.22
N PRO A 252 28.40 -26.08 -8.20
CA PRO A 252 27.93 -26.79 -9.39
C PRO A 252 26.68 -26.15 -10.05
N THR A 253 26.49 -26.51 -11.32
CA THR A 253 25.63 -25.91 -12.34
C THR A 253 24.11 -26.08 -12.17
N GLU A 254 23.61 -26.39 -10.97
CA GLU A 254 22.15 -26.45 -10.66
C GLU A 254 21.69 -25.38 -9.66
N GLU A 255 22.61 -24.58 -9.11
CA GLU A 255 22.34 -23.49 -8.16
C GLU A 255 22.35 -22.11 -8.84
N ARG A 256 21.86 -22.03 -10.09
CA ARG A 256 21.57 -20.77 -10.82
C ARG A 256 20.14 -20.28 -10.56
N VAL A 257 19.57 -20.68 -9.43
CA VAL A 257 18.20 -20.34 -9.01
C VAL A 257 18.17 -18.88 -8.59
N ALA A 258 17.46 -18.07 -9.39
CA ALA A 258 17.07 -16.67 -9.14
C ALA A 258 18.18 -15.78 -8.57
N ALA A 259 19.02 -15.22 -9.45
CA ALA A 259 19.80 -14.04 -9.06
C ALA A 259 18.83 -12.99 -8.49
N ALA A 260 19.02 -12.62 -7.23
CA ALA A 260 18.24 -11.61 -6.53
C ALA A 260 18.24 -10.32 -7.37
N MET A 261 17.13 -10.05 -8.05
CA MET A 261 17.02 -8.92 -8.96
C MET A 261 15.99 -7.94 -8.46
N VAL A 262 16.41 -6.67 -8.40
CA VAL A 262 15.57 -5.60 -7.93
C VAL A 262 14.63 -5.17 -9.06
N MET A 263 13.33 -5.40 -8.89
CA MET A 263 12.28 -5.01 -9.85
C MET A 263 11.16 -4.26 -9.14
N TRP A 264 10.69 -3.18 -9.73
CA TRP A 264 9.66 -2.31 -9.18
C TRP A 264 8.36 -2.42 -9.98
N MET A 265 7.23 -2.51 -9.26
CA MET A 265 5.90 -2.59 -9.88
C MET A 265 5.64 -1.35 -10.75
N GLU A 266 6.05 -0.18 -10.28
CA GLU A 266 5.86 1.11 -10.95
C GLU A 266 6.75 1.26 -12.18
N GLN A 267 8.06 1.02 -12.04
CA GLN A 267 9.03 1.37 -13.08
C GLN A 267 9.16 0.33 -14.18
N ASP A 268 9.00 -0.95 -13.84
CA ASP A 268 9.27 -2.05 -14.75
C ASP A 268 7.96 -2.66 -15.28
N VAL A 269 7.02 -2.97 -14.38
CA VAL A 269 5.77 -3.68 -14.74
C VAL A 269 4.73 -2.72 -15.32
N LEU A 270 4.33 -1.69 -14.58
CA LEU A 270 3.31 -0.74 -15.03
C LEU A 270 3.74 0.04 -16.26
N ARG A 271 5.02 0.39 -16.35
CA ARG A 271 5.56 1.06 -17.53
C ARG A 271 5.47 0.19 -18.78
N ARG A 272 5.68 -1.13 -18.66
CA ARG A 272 5.54 -2.08 -19.77
C ARG A 272 4.08 -2.19 -20.21
N LEU A 273 3.18 -2.40 -19.26
CA LEU A 273 1.74 -2.58 -19.55
C LEU A 273 1.06 -1.29 -20.06
N ALA A 274 1.62 -0.12 -19.76
CA ALA A 274 1.10 1.15 -20.23
C ALA A 274 1.37 1.32 -21.73
N GLY A 275 0.31 1.30 -22.54
CA GLY A 275 0.38 1.51 -23.99
C GLY A 275 0.50 0.23 -24.83
N GLU A 276 0.46 -0.96 -24.23
CA GLU A 276 0.43 -2.25 -24.95
C GLU A 276 -0.91 -2.56 -25.64
N SER A 277 -1.86 -1.61 -25.64
CA SER A 277 -3.17 -1.74 -26.31
C SER A 277 -3.11 -1.80 -27.85
N GLY A 278 -1.94 -1.95 -28.47
CA GLY A 278 -1.79 -1.95 -29.93
C GLY A 278 -0.53 -2.57 -30.53
N SER A 279 0.37 -3.23 -29.79
CA SER A 279 1.48 -3.94 -30.44
C SER A 279 0.95 -5.22 -31.08
N SER A 280 0.80 -5.18 -32.40
CA SER A 280 0.67 -6.37 -33.23
C SER A 280 1.73 -7.39 -32.81
N CYS A 281 1.27 -8.56 -32.41
CA CYS A 281 2.10 -9.74 -32.27
C CYS A 281 2.92 -9.88 -33.55
N SER A 282 4.20 -9.52 -33.48
CA SER A 282 5.11 -9.64 -34.61
C SER A 282 5.36 -11.13 -34.77
N SER A 283 4.69 -11.73 -35.74
CA SER A 283 5.01 -13.05 -36.24
C SER A 283 6.38 -12.98 -36.92
N GLY A 284 7.44 -13.02 -36.11
CA GLY A 284 8.77 -13.37 -36.59
C GLY A 284 8.71 -14.77 -37.15
N SER A 285 8.66 -14.86 -38.49
CA SER A 285 8.78 -16.09 -39.25
C SER A 285 10.25 -16.48 -39.30
N ASP A 286 10.71 -17.30 -38.37
CA ASP A 286 11.84 -18.18 -38.66
C ASP A 286 11.31 -19.38 -39.43
N GLY A 287 11.95 -19.67 -40.57
CA GLY A 287 11.57 -20.70 -41.55
C GLY A 287 11.69 -22.15 -41.06
N SER A 288 11.19 -22.44 -39.86
CA SER A 288 11.10 -23.78 -39.28
C SER A 288 9.65 -23.97 -38.84
N GLY A 289 8.88 -24.75 -39.61
CA GLY A 289 7.45 -25.04 -39.41
C GLY A 289 7.13 -25.81 -38.13
N ARG A 290 7.38 -25.20 -36.97
CA ARG A 290 6.82 -25.61 -35.68
C ARG A 290 5.83 -24.54 -35.25
N ILE A 291 4.57 -24.97 -35.10
CA ILE A 291 3.48 -24.19 -34.54
C ILE A 291 3.94 -23.66 -33.16
N LYS A 292 4.12 -22.34 -33.04
CA LYS A 292 4.37 -21.69 -31.75
C LYS A 292 3.14 -21.92 -30.87
N LYS A 293 3.34 -22.42 -29.65
CA LYS A 293 2.38 -22.30 -28.54
C LYS A 293 1.85 -20.86 -28.52
N ASP A 294 0.54 -20.72 -28.51
CA ASP A 294 -0.28 -19.50 -28.44
C ASP A 294 0.50 -18.20 -28.25
N ALA A 295 0.46 -17.33 -29.26
CA ALA A 295 0.94 -15.96 -29.14
C ALA A 295 0.22 -15.29 -27.96
N ILE A 296 0.97 -14.96 -26.91
CA ILE A 296 0.49 -14.26 -25.71
C ILE A 296 -0.10 -12.92 -26.17
N CYS A 297 -1.43 -12.84 -26.23
CA CYS A 297 -2.11 -11.57 -26.38
C CYS A 297 -1.76 -10.74 -25.14
N GLY A 298 -1.09 -9.60 -25.34
CA GLY A 298 -0.74 -8.66 -24.28
C GLY A 298 -1.97 -8.26 -23.48
N GLY A 299 -1.79 -8.04 -22.19
CA GLY A 299 -2.88 -7.65 -21.30
C GLY A 299 -2.83 -6.17 -20.94
N VAL A 300 -3.94 -5.63 -20.43
CA VAL A 300 -4.09 -4.20 -20.15
C VAL A 300 -3.94 -3.87 -18.67
N ALA A 301 -3.50 -2.64 -18.43
CA ALA A 301 -3.56 -1.98 -17.12
C ALA A 301 -4.73 -0.99 -17.07
N LEU A 302 -5.53 -1.03 -16.01
CA LEU A 302 -6.66 -0.12 -15.76
C LEU A 302 -6.34 0.85 -14.63
N ALA A 303 -6.97 2.03 -14.65
CA ALA A 303 -6.93 2.99 -13.54
C ALA A 303 -8.31 3.11 -12.86
N ALA A 304 -8.41 2.63 -11.64
CA ALA A 304 -9.54 2.85 -10.75
C ALA A 304 -9.38 4.20 -10.05
N THR A 305 -9.89 5.27 -10.68
CA THR A 305 -9.77 6.63 -10.15
C THR A 305 -10.75 6.86 -9.01
N THR A 306 -10.23 7.17 -7.82
CA THR A 306 -11.03 7.48 -6.63
C THR A 306 -10.99 8.96 -6.27
N ARG A 307 -12.09 9.43 -5.69
CA ARG A 307 -12.19 10.75 -5.02
C ARG A 307 -11.99 10.67 -3.51
N ASN A 308 -11.79 9.45 -2.97
CA ASN A 308 -11.53 9.24 -1.56
C ASN A 308 -10.13 9.74 -1.21
N TRP A 309 -9.93 10.08 0.06
CA TRP A 309 -8.64 10.56 0.53
C TRP A 309 -7.57 9.47 0.41
N TRP A 310 -6.35 9.92 0.12
CA TRP A 310 -5.17 9.07 0.02
C TRP A 310 -3.93 9.86 0.47
N SER A 311 -2.97 9.17 1.06
CA SER A 311 -1.67 9.72 1.43
C SER A 311 -0.61 8.65 1.50
N GLN A 312 0.65 9.02 1.27
CA GLN A 312 1.82 8.19 1.58
C GLN A 312 2.50 8.72 2.82
N LEU A 313 2.79 7.83 3.78
CA LEU A 313 3.43 8.17 5.03
C LEU A 313 4.93 8.46 4.84
N LYS A 314 5.29 9.54 4.15
CA LYS A 314 6.68 9.90 3.86
C LYS A 314 7.28 10.88 4.88
N THR A 315 6.44 11.66 5.54
CA THR A 315 6.85 12.74 6.46
C THR A 315 5.93 12.77 7.69
N ALA A 316 6.37 13.44 8.75
CA ALA A 316 5.52 13.69 9.92
C ALA A 316 4.21 14.40 9.56
N GLY A 317 4.25 15.35 8.61
CA GLY A 317 3.05 16.04 8.12
C GLY A 317 2.04 15.08 7.47
N ALA A 318 2.50 14.07 6.73
CA ALA A 318 1.64 13.03 6.18
C ALA A 318 0.99 12.17 7.27
N ALA A 319 1.68 11.94 8.39
CA ALA A 319 1.11 11.24 9.54
C ALA A 319 -0.06 12.02 10.15
N ILE A 320 0.08 13.34 10.31
CA ILE A 320 -0.98 14.21 10.82
C ILE A 320 -2.21 14.16 9.90
N TYR A 321 -1.98 14.29 8.59
CA TYR A 321 -3.03 14.19 7.59
C TYR A 321 -3.76 12.84 7.66
N ALA A 322 -3.03 11.73 7.67
CA ALA A 322 -3.61 10.40 7.76
C ALA A 322 -4.39 10.17 9.06
N ASN A 323 -3.88 10.66 10.20
CA ASN A 323 -4.56 10.59 11.50
C ASN A 323 -5.93 11.25 11.44
N ARG A 324 -6.00 12.50 10.94
CA ARG A 324 -7.26 13.25 10.80
C ARG A 324 -8.30 12.46 10.00
N HIS A 325 -7.89 11.92 8.85
CA HIS A 325 -8.80 11.22 7.97
C HIS A 325 -9.27 9.88 8.54
N TYR A 326 -8.37 9.07 9.12
CA TYR A 326 -8.77 7.81 9.75
C TYR A 326 -9.68 8.02 10.95
N LEU A 327 -9.43 9.05 11.78
CA LEU A 327 -10.32 9.36 12.90
C LEU A 327 -11.71 9.81 12.42
N SER A 328 -11.79 10.58 11.34
CA SER A 328 -13.06 10.94 10.69
C SER A 328 -13.81 9.72 10.16
N LEU A 329 -13.12 8.82 9.45
CA LEU A 329 -13.71 7.58 8.94
C LEU A 329 -14.29 6.73 10.06
N ARG A 330 -13.57 6.61 11.18
CA ARG A 330 -14.04 5.83 12.33
C ARG A 330 -15.29 6.43 12.95
N GLN A 331 -15.31 7.74 13.18
CA GLN A 331 -16.51 8.42 13.70
C GLN A 331 -17.73 8.21 12.79
N GLN A 332 -17.53 8.30 11.47
CA GLN A 332 -18.60 8.05 10.51
C GLN A 332 -19.12 6.61 10.62
N ARG A 333 -18.22 5.63 10.74
CA ARG A 333 -18.58 4.21 10.90
C ARG A 333 -19.30 3.94 12.21
N GLU A 334 -18.84 4.49 13.33
CA GLU A 334 -19.52 4.39 14.63
C GLU A 334 -20.95 4.94 14.57
N ARG A 335 -21.16 6.07 13.89
CA ARG A 335 -22.52 6.63 13.70
C ARG A 335 -23.41 5.74 12.85
N LEU A 336 -22.87 5.08 11.82
CA LEU A 336 -23.64 4.14 10.98
C LEU A 336 -24.06 2.92 11.79
N LEU A 337 -23.13 2.31 12.54
CA LEU A 337 -23.40 1.17 13.43
C LEU A 337 -24.44 1.50 14.53
N GLN A 338 -24.54 2.76 14.96
CA GLN A 338 -25.55 3.20 15.94
C GLN A 338 -26.92 3.49 15.31
N ARG A 339 -26.97 3.88 14.04
CA ARG A 339 -28.22 4.28 13.34
C ARG A 339 -28.92 3.12 12.66
N GLU A 340 -28.15 2.17 12.18
CA GLU A 340 -28.63 1.04 11.42
C GLU A 340 -28.40 -0.23 12.25
N SER A 341 -29.43 -1.05 12.44
CA SER A 341 -29.28 -2.46 12.84
C SER A 341 -28.72 -3.29 11.67
N VAL A 342 -27.70 -2.76 10.99
CA VAL A 342 -27.10 -3.31 9.79
C VAL A 342 -25.98 -4.28 10.17
N ILE A 343 -25.94 -5.35 9.39
CA ILE A 343 -25.12 -6.57 9.49
C ILE A 343 -23.66 -6.30 9.07
N ASP A 344 -23.13 -5.11 9.32
CA ASP A 344 -21.69 -4.87 9.26
C ASP A 344 -21.12 -5.34 10.60
N LEU A 345 -20.55 -6.56 10.60
CA LEU A 345 -19.92 -7.10 11.80
C LEU A 345 -18.89 -6.10 12.34
N PRO A 346 -18.90 -5.81 13.65
CA PRO A 346 -17.92 -4.93 14.26
C PRO A 346 -16.51 -5.44 13.94
N LEU A 347 -15.63 -4.54 13.48
CA LEU A 347 -14.22 -4.88 13.31
C LEU A 347 -13.70 -5.44 14.64
N PRO A 348 -13.01 -6.59 14.63
CA PRO A 348 -12.62 -7.28 15.86
C PRO A 348 -11.43 -6.63 16.57
N SER A 349 -10.80 -5.63 15.96
CA SER A 349 -9.99 -4.67 16.70
C SER A 349 -10.80 -4.15 17.90
N PRO A 350 -10.24 -4.03 19.11
CA PRO A 350 -10.95 -3.53 20.28
C PRO A 350 -11.30 -2.04 20.09
N VAL A 351 -12.37 -1.79 19.32
CA VAL A 351 -12.98 -0.50 19.04
C VAL A 351 -14.08 -0.27 20.09
N LYS A 352 -13.71 -0.32 21.37
CA LYS A 352 -14.48 0.40 22.40
C LYS A 352 -13.81 1.76 22.57
N CYS A 353 -14.42 2.77 21.96
CA CYS A 353 -14.21 4.21 22.14
C CYS A 353 -12.77 4.66 22.39
N ARG A 354 -12.00 4.76 21.30
CA ARG A 354 -10.69 5.44 21.30
C ARG A 354 -10.75 6.90 20.87
N LEU A 355 -11.88 7.35 20.32
CA LEU A 355 -12.12 8.79 20.26
C LEU A 355 -12.19 9.28 21.69
N ALA A 356 -11.33 10.24 22.02
CA ALA A 356 -11.37 10.87 23.32
C ALA A 356 -12.77 11.49 23.50
N THR A 357 -13.57 10.91 24.39
CA THR A 357 -14.72 11.60 24.95
C THR A 357 -14.19 12.67 25.89
N ALA A 358 -14.87 13.81 25.98
CA ALA A 358 -14.56 14.79 27.02
C ALA A 358 -14.50 14.05 28.37
N ASP A 359 -13.41 14.25 29.12
CA ASP A 359 -13.22 13.56 30.38
C ASP A 359 -14.41 13.88 31.31
N PRO A 360 -15.18 12.88 31.78
CA PRO A 360 -16.29 13.12 32.70
C PRO A 360 -15.84 13.76 34.02
N LYS A 361 -14.52 13.75 34.33
CA LYS A 361 -13.92 14.40 35.51
C LYS A 361 -13.33 15.79 35.23
N GLY A 362 -13.47 16.34 34.02
CA GLY A 362 -13.09 17.71 33.68
C GLY A 362 -11.60 17.94 33.35
N GLY A 363 -10.84 16.89 33.01
CA GLY A 363 -9.39 16.95 32.83
C GLY A 363 -8.84 17.39 31.47
N TYR A 364 -9.64 17.68 30.45
CA TYR A 364 -9.22 18.40 29.24
C TYR A 364 -10.41 18.59 28.28
N SER A 365 -10.33 19.57 27.40
CA SER A 365 -11.35 19.84 26.37
C SER A 365 -10.90 19.32 25.01
N THR A 366 -11.81 18.72 24.24
CA THR A 366 -11.52 18.19 22.90
C THR A 366 -12.29 18.94 21.81
N ILE A 367 -11.63 19.32 20.72
CA ILE A 367 -12.28 19.86 19.50
C ILE A 367 -12.03 18.92 18.33
N GLY A 368 -13.12 18.31 17.83
CA GLY A 368 -13.10 17.38 16.71
C GLY A 368 -12.69 15.96 17.12
N ASN A 369 -12.28 15.17 16.13
CA ASN A 369 -11.93 13.76 16.35
C ASN A 369 -10.48 13.64 16.82
N VAL A 370 -10.29 13.10 18.02
CA VAL A 370 -9.00 13.02 18.69
C VAL A 370 -8.77 11.61 19.20
N TYR A 371 -7.55 11.11 19.05
CA TYR A 371 -7.06 9.94 19.77
C TYR A 371 -6.03 10.38 20.83
N VAL A 372 -6.27 9.99 22.09
CA VAL A 372 -5.31 10.16 23.18
C VAL A 372 -4.79 8.77 23.54
N HIS A 373 -3.48 8.58 23.44
CA HIS A 373 -2.87 7.30 23.80
C HIS A 373 -3.04 7.02 25.30
N PRO A 374 -3.32 5.79 25.75
CA PRO A 374 -3.54 5.49 27.18
C PRO A 374 -2.39 5.87 28.11
N SER A 375 -1.16 5.92 27.61
CA SER A 375 0.01 6.35 28.39
C SER A 375 0.20 7.87 28.44
N ALA A 376 -0.61 8.65 27.71
CA ALA A 376 -0.47 10.10 27.66
C ALA A 376 -1.03 10.75 28.93
N GLN A 377 -0.25 11.66 29.52
CA GLN A 377 -0.72 12.52 30.60
C GLN A 377 -1.11 13.86 30.00
N VAL A 378 -2.39 14.21 30.01
CA VAL A 378 -2.89 15.49 29.48
C VAL A 378 -3.21 16.41 30.65
N HIS A 379 -2.77 17.67 30.56
CA HIS A 379 -3.05 18.64 31.60
C HIS A 379 -4.56 19.00 31.63
N PRO A 380 -5.17 19.16 32.82
CA PRO A 380 -6.58 19.54 33.04
C PRO A 380 -7.15 20.64 32.11
N THR A 381 -6.34 21.65 31.81
CA THR A 381 -6.74 22.83 31.04
C THR A 381 -6.44 22.73 29.55
N ALA A 382 -5.89 21.61 29.07
CA ALA A 382 -5.46 21.48 27.70
C ALA A 382 -6.65 21.45 26.73
N LEU A 383 -6.48 22.13 25.60
CA LEU A 383 -7.37 22.01 24.45
C LEU A 383 -6.75 21.06 23.41
N VAL A 384 -7.41 19.94 23.20
CA VAL A 384 -6.93 18.84 22.39
C VAL A 384 -7.71 18.81 21.07
N SER A 385 -7.03 19.01 19.94
CA SER A 385 -7.69 19.03 18.63
C SER A 385 -6.85 18.34 17.56
N PHE A 386 -7.51 17.89 16.49
CA PHE A 386 -6.89 17.27 15.33
C PHE A 386 -5.84 18.18 14.65
N THR A 387 -5.93 19.49 14.82
CA THR A 387 -4.98 20.47 14.27
C THR A 387 -3.73 20.65 15.14
N LEU A 388 -3.75 20.19 16.40
CA LEU A 388 -2.76 20.55 17.43
C LEU A 388 -2.01 19.36 18.06
N PHE A 389 -2.29 18.12 17.67
CA PHE A 389 -1.76 16.95 18.40
C PHE A 389 -0.61 16.23 17.70
N HIS A 390 0.60 16.71 18.01
CA HIS A 390 1.76 15.85 18.19
C HIS A 390 2.38 16.14 19.56
N ILE A 391 1.63 15.85 20.64
CA ILE A 391 2.22 15.77 21.98
C ILE A 391 2.56 14.29 22.23
N TYR A 392 3.78 13.90 21.84
CA TYR A 392 4.45 12.74 22.42
C TYR A 392 4.98 13.16 23.79
N LEU A 393 4.27 12.81 24.85
CA LEU A 393 4.75 13.01 26.22
C LEU A 393 5.48 11.74 26.68
N THR A 394 6.80 11.77 26.62
CA THR A 394 7.65 10.94 27.50
C THR A 394 8.84 11.79 27.95
N LYS A 395 8.84 12.11 29.27
CA LYS A 395 9.89 12.78 30.05
C LYS A 395 10.34 14.18 29.61
N CYS A 396 9.62 15.22 30.07
CA CYS A 396 10.19 16.55 30.27
C CYS A 396 9.52 17.23 31.48
N TYR A 397 9.77 16.71 32.68
CA TYR A 397 9.25 17.25 33.95
C TYR A 397 10.41 17.89 34.73
N GLN A 398 10.95 19.02 34.25
CA GLN A 398 11.85 19.84 35.09
C GLN A 398 12.14 21.29 34.59
N PHE A 399 11.62 21.77 33.45
CA PHE A 399 12.13 23.01 32.84
C PHE A 399 11.23 24.27 32.86
N PHE A 400 9.96 24.20 33.27
CA PHE A 400 9.07 25.38 33.18
C PHE A 400 8.62 25.89 34.54
N GLN A 401 9.40 26.79 35.14
CA GLN A 401 8.98 27.60 36.29
C GLN A 401 9.06 29.13 36.06
N LYS A 402 9.46 29.61 34.89
CA LYS A 402 9.60 31.05 34.61
C LYS A 402 9.35 31.34 33.13
N CYS A 403 8.16 31.80 32.76
CA CYS A 403 7.92 32.74 31.66
C CYS A 403 6.41 32.93 31.43
N SER A 404 5.94 34.16 31.67
CA SER A 404 4.66 34.68 31.19
C SER A 404 4.91 35.38 29.86
N VAL A 405 4.15 35.05 28.81
CA VAL A 405 3.76 35.86 27.61
C VAL A 405 3.48 34.91 26.43
N VAL A 406 2.30 35.10 25.84
CA VAL A 406 1.71 34.36 24.71
C VAL A 406 2.09 35.02 23.39
N THR A 407 2.66 34.26 22.44
CA THR A 407 2.69 34.63 21.00
C THR A 407 2.61 33.37 20.13
N VAL A 408 1.63 33.32 19.23
CA VAL A 408 1.46 32.28 18.20
C VAL A 408 2.51 32.47 17.11
N ILE A 409 3.40 31.51 16.91
CA ILE A 409 4.33 31.50 15.77
C ILE A 409 4.36 30.10 15.13
N ASN A 410 3.94 30.04 13.87
CA ASN A 410 4.18 28.93 12.94
C ASN A 410 5.68 28.90 12.59
N ILE A 411 6.45 27.90 13.04
CA ILE A 411 7.81 27.63 12.55
C ILE A 411 7.98 26.15 12.20
N PHE A 412 8.20 25.92 10.90
CA PHE A 412 8.97 24.79 10.35
C PHE A 412 10.41 24.87 10.87
N TYR A 413 11.00 23.80 11.42
CA TYR A 413 12.38 23.34 11.16
C TYR A 413 12.67 22.03 11.93
N PHE A 414 13.34 21.10 11.25
CA PHE A 414 13.91 19.84 11.78
C PHE A 414 15.05 20.12 12.78
N ILE A 415 15.13 19.33 13.86
CA ILE A 415 16.34 18.82 14.59
C ILE A 415 15.84 18.11 15.87
N VAL A 416 16.34 16.92 16.22
CA VAL A 416 16.15 16.34 17.57
C VAL A 416 17.00 17.17 18.56
N PRO A 417 16.57 17.57 19.79
CA PRO A 417 15.35 17.29 20.55
C PRO A 417 14.51 18.56 20.76
N ILE A 418 13.39 18.69 20.06
CA ILE A 418 12.58 19.91 20.09
C ILE A 418 11.59 19.85 21.26
N LEU A 419 12.00 20.48 22.38
CA LEU A 419 11.10 21.24 23.25
C LEU A 419 10.15 22.06 22.37
N THR A 420 8.86 22.19 22.75
CA THR A 420 8.13 23.49 22.81
C THR A 420 6.62 23.33 23.09
N LEU A 421 6.17 24.13 24.07
CA LEU A 421 4.83 24.70 24.39
C LEU A 421 3.62 23.78 24.66
N VAL A 422 3.29 23.69 25.95
CA VAL A 422 1.91 23.52 26.44
C VAL A 422 1.33 24.93 26.65
N PHE A 423 0.20 25.24 26.01
CA PHE A 423 -0.62 26.39 26.37
C PHE A 423 -1.43 26.06 27.62
N CYS A 424 -1.14 26.73 28.73
CA CYS A 424 -2.10 26.91 29.83
C CYS A 424 -2.69 28.32 29.70
N TYR A 425 -4.01 28.41 29.88
CA TYR A 425 -4.73 29.68 30.08
C TYR A 425 -4.16 30.48 31.25
#